data_AF-A0A7S1GL15-F1
#
_entry.id   AF-A0A7S1GL15-F1
#
_cell.length_a   1.000
_cell.length_b   1.000
_cell.length_c   1.000
_cell.angle_alpha   90.00
_cell.angle_beta   90.00
_cell.angle_gamma   90.00
#
_symmetry.space_group_name_H-M   'P 1'
#
loop_
_entity.id
_entity.type
_entity.pdbx_description
1 polymer ?
#
loop_
_entity_poly.entity_id
_entity_poly.type
_entity_poly.pdbx_seq_one_letter_code
_entity_poly.pdbx_strand_id
1 'polypeptide(L)'
;VQRNGVVLLAYDDGPFTLQQFDRKLESRFFHMMGDCLPLRWSAIHHFYDSKVHDYVTPFLLFMMGPKMRARYRTYPGNKRHTRLPLLEEKGISKGILPEIMGGKDNFDIVRWIEARK
;
A
#
# COMPACT_ATOMS: atom_id res chain seq x y z
N VAL A 1 -22.70 0.79 9.97
CA VAL A 1 -21.79 1.74 9.26
C VAL A 1 -20.39 1.57 9.84
N GLN A 2 -19.38 1.18 9.02
CA GLN A 2 -17.99 1.10 9.47
C GLN A 2 -17.51 2.50 9.93
N ARG A 3 -17.08 2.61 11.20
CA ARG A 3 -16.62 3.89 11.78
C ARG A 3 -15.21 4.25 11.32
N ASN A 4 -14.33 3.26 11.21
CA ASN A 4 -12.93 3.43 10.84
C ASN A 4 -12.67 2.78 9.48
N GLY A 5 -11.94 3.47 8.61
CA GLY A 5 -11.54 2.92 7.31
C GLY A 5 -10.18 2.22 7.37
N VAL A 6 -9.86 1.44 6.33
CA VAL A 6 -8.64 0.65 6.19
C VAL A 6 -7.50 1.51 5.65
N VAL A 7 -6.30 1.33 6.21
CA VAL A 7 -5.05 1.87 5.65
C VAL A 7 -4.29 0.72 5.00
N LEU A 8 -3.96 0.87 3.72
CA LEU A 8 -3.11 -0.08 2.99
C LEU A 8 -1.67 0.42 2.96
N LEU A 9 -0.75 -0.45 3.34
CA LEU A 9 0.69 -0.23 3.26
C LEU A 9 1.27 -1.19 2.21
N ALA A 10 1.80 -0.64 1.11
CA ALA A 10 2.38 -1.39 0.00
C ALA A 10 3.88 -1.13 -0.11
N TYR A 11 4.65 -2.20 -0.30
CA TYR A 11 6.11 -2.20 -0.35
C TYR A 11 6.57 -3.00 -1.56
N ASP A 12 7.44 -2.42 -2.37
CA ASP A 12 8.10 -3.17 -3.44
C ASP A 12 9.25 -3.97 -2.84
N ASP A 13 9.11 -5.29 -2.85
CA ASP A 13 10.19 -6.18 -2.47
C ASP A 13 11.04 -6.51 -3.70
N GLY A 14 12.10 -5.71 -3.91
CA GLY A 14 13.04 -5.88 -5.01
C GLY A 14 12.81 -4.96 -6.22
N PRO A 15 13.59 -5.15 -7.30
CA PRO A 15 13.59 -4.25 -8.45
C PRO A 15 12.32 -4.44 -9.30
N PHE A 16 11.42 -3.46 -9.26
CA PHE A 16 10.30 -3.38 -10.20
C PHE A 16 10.78 -2.95 -11.59
N THR A 17 10.37 -3.71 -12.61
CA THR A 17 10.71 -3.48 -14.02
C THR A 17 9.46 -3.16 -14.84
N LEU A 18 9.63 -2.42 -15.95
CA LEU A 18 8.52 -2.10 -16.85
C LEU A 18 7.84 -3.32 -17.45
N GLN A 19 8.56 -4.44 -17.61
CA GLN A 19 8.00 -5.69 -18.14
C GLN A 19 7.00 -6.35 -17.19
N GLN A 20 7.12 -6.07 -15.89
CA GLN A 20 6.18 -6.56 -14.86
C GLN A 20 4.92 -5.70 -14.77
N PHE A 21 4.91 -4.52 -15.41
CA PHE A 21 3.75 -3.63 -15.40
C PHE A 21 2.70 -4.09 -16.41
N ASP A 22 1.58 -4.63 -15.92
CA ASP A 22 0.41 -4.95 -16.72
C ASP A 22 -0.75 -3.98 -16.41
N ARG A 23 -1.02 -3.07 -17.35
CA ARG A 23 -2.11 -2.09 -17.26
C ARG A 23 -3.48 -2.73 -17.04
N LYS A 24 -3.75 -3.90 -17.64
CA LYS A 24 -5.06 -4.58 -17.47
C LYS A 24 -5.19 -5.13 -16.06
N LEU A 25 -4.11 -5.68 -15.51
CA LEU A 25 -4.09 -6.20 -14.15
C LEU A 25 -4.29 -5.05 -13.14
N GLU A 26 -3.55 -3.95 -13.30
CA GLU A 26 -3.66 -2.77 -12.44
C GLU A 26 -5.07 -2.14 -12.50
N SER A 27 -5.65 -2.01 -13.69
CA SER A 27 -7.01 -1.51 -13.85
C SER A 27 -8.04 -2.38 -13.13
N ARG A 28 -7.92 -3.71 -13.24
CA ARG A 28 -8.79 -4.65 -12.51
C ARG A 28 -8.59 -4.54 -11.00
N PHE A 29 -7.35 -4.40 -10.55
CA PHE A 29 -7.03 -4.23 -9.14
C PHE A 29 -7.68 -2.96 -8.57
N PHE A 30 -7.52 -1.81 -9.22
CA PHE A 30 -8.15 -0.57 -8.73
C PHE A 30 -9.67 -0.58 -8.81
N HIS A 31 -10.26 -1.22 -9.82
CA HIS A 31 -11.71 -1.41 -9.86
C HIS A 31 -12.20 -2.28 -8.70
N MET A 32 -11.51 -3.40 -8.43
CA MET A 32 -11.82 -4.27 -7.29
C MET A 32 -11.74 -3.51 -5.97
N MET A 33 -10.66 -2.76 -5.76
CA MET A 33 -10.45 -1.96 -4.57
C MET A 33 -11.52 -0.88 -4.41
N GLY A 34 -11.94 -0.23 -5.50
CA GLY A 34 -12.85 0.91 -5.45
C GLY A 34 -14.32 0.53 -5.32
N ASP A 35 -14.73 -0.50 -6.06
CA ASP A 35 -16.16 -0.73 -6.35
C ASP A 35 -16.64 -2.10 -5.89
N CYS A 36 -15.74 -3.09 -5.73
CA CYS A 36 -16.15 -4.47 -5.41
C CYS A 36 -16.06 -4.78 -3.91
N LEU A 37 -15.11 -4.18 -3.18
CA LEU A 37 -14.91 -4.46 -1.76
C LEU A 37 -15.76 -3.51 -0.90
N PRO A 38 -16.54 -4.01 0.09
CA PRO A 38 -17.31 -3.19 1.02
C PRO A 38 -16.40 -2.58 2.11
N LEU A 39 -15.30 -1.98 1.69
CA LEU A 39 -14.28 -1.38 2.53
C LEU A 39 -14.23 0.12 2.31
N ARG A 40 -14.19 0.88 3.41
CA ARG A 40 -13.84 2.29 3.36
C ARG A 40 -12.32 2.43 3.39
N TRP A 41 -11.70 2.82 2.29
CA TRP A 41 -10.28 3.17 2.29
C TRP A 41 -10.06 4.52 3.00
N SER A 42 -9.15 4.56 3.97
CA SER A 42 -8.69 5.78 4.62
C SER A 42 -7.50 6.36 3.87
N ALA A 43 -6.46 5.55 3.67
CA ALA A 43 -5.22 5.91 2.98
C ALA A 43 -4.59 4.68 2.31
N ILE A 44 -3.83 4.91 1.24
CA ILE A 44 -2.98 3.91 0.60
C ILE A 44 -1.58 4.52 0.50
N HIS A 45 -0.61 3.91 1.16
CA HIS A 45 0.78 4.34 1.17
C HIS A 45 1.63 3.31 0.44
N HIS A 46 2.22 3.71 -0.68
CA HIS A 46 3.09 2.87 -1.48
C HIS A 46 4.52 3.38 -1.42
N PHE A 47 5.43 2.52 -0.99
CA PHE A 47 6.85 2.81 -0.90
C PHE A 47 7.60 1.99 -1.96
N TYR A 48 8.38 2.68 -2.78
CA TYR A 48 9.05 2.10 -3.94
C TYR A 48 10.52 2.51 -4.00
N ASP A 49 11.38 1.62 -4.51
CA ASP A 49 12.80 1.91 -4.73
C ASP A 49 13.15 2.11 -6.22
N SER A 50 12.33 1.58 -7.13
CA SER A 50 12.61 1.64 -8.56
C SER A 50 12.16 2.98 -9.16
N LYS A 51 13.05 3.67 -9.88
CA LYS A 51 12.70 4.85 -10.69
C LYS A 51 11.65 4.57 -11.76
N VAL A 52 11.41 3.29 -12.09
CA VAL A 52 10.31 2.89 -12.97
C VAL A 52 8.95 3.38 -12.44
N HIS A 53 8.78 3.45 -11.12
CA HIS A 53 7.57 3.98 -10.51
C HIS A 53 7.30 5.43 -10.88
N ASP A 54 8.33 6.25 -11.10
CA ASP A 54 8.13 7.65 -11.51
C ASP A 54 7.45 7.72 -12.90
N TYR A 55 7.70 6.72 -13.76
CA TYR A 55 7.08 6.61 -15.08
C TYR A 55 5.70 5.96 -15.04
N VAL A 56 5.48 4.95 -14.21
CA VAL A 56 4.18 4.22 -14.17
C VAL A 56 3.14 4.87 -13.26
N THR A 57 3.56 5.60 -12.22
CA THR A 57 2.66 6.24 -11.24
C THR A 57 1.60 7.14 -11.90
N PRO A 58 1.92 7.99 -12.89
CA PRO A 58 0.89 8.77 -13.60
C PRO A 58 -0.20 7.90 -14.24
N PHE A 59 0.17 6.73 -14.79
CA PHE A 59 -0.80 5.79 -15.35
C PHE A 59 -1.63 5.11 -14.26
N LEU A 60 -1.00 4.71 -13.15
CA LEU A 60 -1.71 4.18 -11.97
C LEU A 60 -2.75 5.19 -11.47
N LEU A 61 -2.36 6.45 -11.29
CA LEU A 61 -3.26 7.52 -10.85
C LEU A 61 -4.40 7.75 -11.85
N PHE A 62 -4.12 7.68 -13.16
CA PHE A 62 -5.15 7.79 -14.19
C PHE A 62 -6.19 6.66 -14.08
N MET A 63 -5.73 5.42 -13.86
CA MET A 63 -6.61 4.26 -13.67
C MET A 63 -7.40 4.34 -12.36
N MET A 64 -6.87 5.02 -11.34
CA MET A 64 -7.61 5.29 -10.11
C MET A 64 -8.70 6.34 -10.35
N GLY A 65 -9.93 6.01 -9.92
CA GLY A 65 -11.01 6.98 -9.82
C GLY A 65 -10.69 8.10 -8.80
N PRO A 66 -11.35 9.27 -8.88
CA PRO A 66 -11.01 10.46 -8.09
C PRO A 66 -10.95 10.22 -6.58
N LYS A 67 -11.86 9.41 -6.05
CA LYS A 67 -11.94 9.09 -4.62
C LYS A 67 -10.72 8.32 -4.12
N MET A 68 -10.22 7.37 -4.91
CA MET A 68 -9.07 6.56 -4.54
C MET A 68 -7.78 7.34 -4.72
N ARG A 69 -7.67 8.07 -5.84
CA ARG A 69 -6.54 8.96 -6.13
C ARG A 69 -6.28 9.94 -4.98
N ALA A 70 -7.33 10.51 -4.39
CA ALA A 70 -7.21 11.43 -3.25
C ALA A 70 -6.53 10.80 -2.02
N ARG A 71 -6.59 9.47 -1.87
CA ARG A 71 -6.11 8.69 -0.72
C ARG A 71 -4.79 7.98 -0.97
N TYR A 72 -4.37 7.89 -2.23
CA TYR A 72 -3.14 7.23 -2.64
C TYR A 72 -1.95 8.18 -2.54
N ARG A 73 -0.87 7.71 -1.89
CA ARG A 73 0.39 8.45 -1.74
C ARG A 73 1.54 7.50 -2.03
N THR A 74 2.46 7.97 -2.85
CA THR A 74 3.68 7.25 -3.21
C THR A 74 4.87 7.91 -2.53
N TYR A 75 5.83 7.11 -2.07
CA TYR A 75 7.04 7.58 -1.41
C TYR A 75 8.25 6.88 -2.02
N PRO A 76 9.22 7.64 -2.54
CA PRO A 76 10.49 7.06 -2.95
C PRO A 76 11.27 6.60 -1.71
N GLY A 77 11.90 5.43 -1.79
CA GLY A 77 12.67 4.82 -0.72
C GLY A 77 11.85 3.87 0.15
N ASN A 78 12.05 2.57 -0.03
CA ASN A 78 11.47 1.49 0.78
C ASN A 78 12.35 1.09 1.98
N LYS A 79 13.42 1.84 2.25
CA LYS A 79 14.28 1.58 3.40
C LYS A 79 13.56 1.90 4.72
N ARG A 80 13.84 1.11 5.76
CA ARG A 80 13.23 1.26 7.09
C ARG A 80 13.39 2.68 7.67
N HIS A 81 14.56 3.29 7.50
CA HIS A 81 14.88 4.61 8.05
C HIS A 81 14.16 5.76 7.34
N THR A 82 13.79 5.61 6.07
CA THR A 82 12.97 6.60 5.35
C THR A 82 11.48 6.41 5.64
N ARG A 83 11.04 5.15 5.72
CA ARG A 83 9.62 4.81 5.87
C ARG A 83 9.04 5.14 7.24
N LEU A 84 9.71 4.75 8.32
CA LEU A 84 9.13 4.82 9.67
C LEU A 84 8.80 6.27 10.11
N PRO A 85 9.67 7.26 9.92
CA PRO A 85 9.34 8.65 10.26
C PRO A 85 8.10 9.16 9.51
N LEU A 86 7.96 8.83 8.22
CA LEU A 86 6.80 9.21 7.42
C LEU A 86 5.51 8.57 7.93
N LEU A 87 5.56 7.29 8.31
CA LEU A 87 4.39 6.59 8.87
C LEU A 87 3.99 7.18 10.22
N GLU A 88 4.95 7.51 11.08
CA GLU A 88 4.69 8.16 12.37
C GLU A 88 4.05 9.54 12.20
N GLU A 89 4.50 10.35 11.23
CA GLU A 89 3.88 11.64 10.88
C GLU A 89 2.41 11.47 10.44
N LYS A 90 2.06 10.33 9.85
CA LYS A 90 0.68 9.98 9.46
C LYS A 90 -0.11 9.29 10.56
N GLY A 91 0.42 9.25 11.79
CA GLY A 91 -0.26 8.66 12.96
C GLY A 91 -0.17 7.14 13.03
N ILE A 92 0.68 6.50 12.22
CA ILE A 92 0.89 5.05 12.22
C ILE A 92 2.11 4.76 13.11
N SER A 93 1.82 4.42 14.37
CA SER A 93 2.86 4.13 15.36
C SER A 93 3.67 2.89 14.99
N LYS A 94 4.98 2.93 15.23
CA LYS A 94 5.87 1.76 15.13
C LYS A 94 5.41 0.57 15.99
N GLY A 95 4.68 0.83 17.07
CA GLY A 95 4.18 -0.21 17.99
C GLY A 95 3.15 -1.16 17.39
N ILE A 96 2.41 -0.74 16.36
CA ILE A 96 1.36 -1.54 15.69
C ILE A 96 1.84 -2.16 14.37
N LEU A 97 3.07 -1.86 13.97
CA LEU A 97 3.64 -2.34 12.73
C LEU A 97 4.36 -3.68 12.97
N PRO A 98 4.24 -4.64 12.06
CA PRO A 98 5.02 -5.88 12.10
C PRO A 98 6.52 -5.63 12.13
N GLU A 99 7.28 -6.52 12.77
CA GLU A 99 8.75 -6.48 12.75
C GLU A 99 9.33 -6.52 11.34
N ILE A 100 8.72 -7.28 10.42
CA ILE A 100 9.10 -7.34 9.00
C ILE A 100 8.99 -5.96 8.32
N MET A 101 8.12 -5.09 8.83
CA MET A 101 7.96 -3.71 8.37
C MET A 101 8.82 -2.73 9.17
N GLY A 102 9.68 -3.24 10.06
CA GLY A 102 10.51 -2.46 10.94
C GLY A 102 9.78 -1.93 12.18
N GLY A 103 8.59 -2.45 12.48
CA GLY A 103 7.85 -2.13 13.68
C GLY A 103 8.32 -2.87 14.94
N LYS A 104 7.39 -3.14 15.86
CA LYS A 104 7.60 -3.89 17.11
C LYS A 104 6.57 -5.00 17.32
N ASP A 105 5.57 -5.12 16.45
CA ASP A 105 4.54 -6.13 16.56
C ASP A 105 5.06 -7.47 16.01
N ASN A 106 4.96 -8.52 16.82
CA ASN A 106 5.35 -9.88 16.41
C ASN A 106 4.19 -10.54 15.64
N PHE A 107 3.84 -9.95 14.51
CA PHE A 107 2.74 -10.40 13.68
C PHE A 107 3.09 -11.73 12.99
N ASP A 108 2.39 -12.80 13.38
CA ASP A 108 2.47 -14.10 12.72
C ASP A 108 1.42 -14.19 11.60
N ILE A 109 1.88 -13.99 10.36
CA ILE A 109 1.01 -14.04 9.18
C ILE A 109 0.40 -15.42 8.95
N VAL A 110 1.13 -16.50 9.26
CA VAL A 110 0.67 -17.87 9.03
C VAL A 110 -0.49 -18.17 9.96
N ARG A 111 -0.30 -17.89 11.26
CA ARG A 111 -1.35 -18.05 12.26
C ARG A 111 -2.57 -17.16 11.97
N TRP A 112 -2.36 -15.94 11.48
CA TRP A 112 -3.44 -15.04 11.10
C TRP A 112 -4.29 -15.59 9.94
N ILE A 113 -3.65 -16.22 8.95
CA ILE A 113 -4.33 -16.89 7.83
C ILE A 113 -5.09 -18.12 8.32
N GLU A 114 -4.45 -18.97 9.13
CA GLU A 114 -5.06 -20.20 9.64
C GLU A 114 -6.32 -19.94 10.47
N ALA A 115 -6.32 -18.89 11.30
CA ALA A 115 -7.49 -18.52 12.10
C ALA A 115 -8.71 -18.05 11.27
N ARG A 116 -8.56 -17.89 9.95
CA ARG A 116 -9.60 -17.41 9.02
C ARG A 116 -9.96 -18.43 7.93
N LYS A 117 -9.32 -19.59 7.94
CA LYS A 117 -9.76 -20.77 7.18
C LYS A 117 -10.91 -21.45 7.92
#